data_AF-A0A1I7GW16-F1
#
_entry.id   AF-A0A1I7GW16-F1
#
_cell.length_a   1.000
_cell.length_b   1.000
_cell.length_c   1.000
_cell.angle_alpha   90.00
_cell.angle_beta   90.00
_cell.angle_gamma   90.00
#
_symmetry.space_group_name_H-M   'P 1'
#
loop_
_entity.id
_entity.type
_entity.pdbx_description
1 polymer ?
#
loop_
_entity_poly.entity_id
_entity_poly.type
_entity_poly.pdbx_seq_one_letter_code
_entity_poly.pdbx_strand_id
1 'polypeptide(L)'
;MRKDTKMNARVTRNGYKYYTPQRSTRRAQPPKGNKWKKGFKRLGQVLLTGMKNLPGLLMKAAVLMVTTPLMIVLFIFNLLKSLLVTAIGWFVFKVIVAFIVACYWSFFTKNGVAPASVDTWFSNWTFPHGVPIYYWWEITIIVVLAVITALSLTFHPNEE
;
A
#
# COMPACT_ATOMS: atom_id res chain seq x y z
N MET A 1 5.31 -46.24 -26.10
CA MET A 1 5.05 -46.83 -24.76
C MET A 1 4.56 -45.74 -23.81
N ARG A 2 3.28 -45.75 -23.41
CA ARG A 2 2.68 -44.72 -22.53
C ARG A 2 2.78 -45.20 -21.08
N LYS A 3 3.42 -44.42 -20.21
CA LYS A 3 3.62 -44.73 -18.78
C LYS A 3 2.27 -44.91 -18.07
N ASP A 4 2.06 -46.06 -17.44
CA ASP A 4 0.91 -46.34 -16.57
C ASP A 4 0.87 -45.33 -15.43
N THR A 5 -0.11 -44.42 -15.49
CA THR A 5 -0.38 -43.48 -14.40
C THR A 5 -1.06 -44.25 -13.28
N LYS A 6 -0.36 -44.50 -12.18
CA LYS A 6 -0.95 -45.17 -11.01
C LYS A 6 -2.14 -44.34 -10.50
N MET A 7 -3.35 -44.88 -10.64
CA MET A 7 -4.61 -44.26 -10.18
C MET A 7 -5.06 -44.91 -8.87
N ASN A 8 -5.57 -44.13 -7.93
CA ASN A 8 -6.15 -44.67 -6.70
C ASN A 8 -7.67 -44.82 -6.86
N ALA A 9 -8.18 -46.03 -6.57
CA ALA A 9 -9.60 -46.30 -6.47
C ALA A 9 -10.12 -45.77 -5.14
N ARG A 10 -11.14 -44.91 -5.18
CA ARG A 10 -11.90 -44.50 -3.99
C ARG A 10 -13.32 -45.02 -4.12
N VAL A 11 -13.84 -45.60 -3.03
CA VAL A 11 -15.22 -46.07 -2.94
C VAL A 11 -16.01 -45.06 -2.13
N THR A 12 -17.10 -44.54 -2.68
CA THR A 12 -18.02 -43.69 -1.90
C THR A 12 -18.73 -44.52 -0.84
N ARG A 13 -19.28 -43.83 0.16
CA ARG A 13 -20.15 -44.46 1.19
C ARG A 13 -21.37 -45.18 0.58
N ASN A 14 -21.75 -44.84 -0.65
CA ASN A 14 -22.83 -45.45 -1.42
C ASN A 14 -22.34 -46.56 -2.38
N GLY A 15 -21.11 -47.05 -2.25
CA GLY A 15 -20.60 -48.22 -2.98
C GLY A 15 -20.03 -47.96 -4.38
N TYR A 16 -20.11 -46.74 -4.90
CA TYR A 16 -19.59 -46.41 -6.23
C TYR A 16 -18.07 -46.20 -6.20
N LYS A 17 -17.34 -46.90 -7.08
CA LYS A 17 -15.88 -46.78 -7.23
C LYS A 17 -15.54 -45.78 -8.34
N TYR A 18 -14.66 -44.82 -8.03
CA TYR A 18 -14.09 -43.93 -9.04
C TYR A 18 -12.58 -43.78 -8.83
N TYR A 19 -11.87 -43.59 -9.94
CA TYR A 19 -10.41 -43.53 -9.97
C TYR A 19 -9.97 -42.06 -10.08
N THR A 20 -9.11 -41.63 -9.15
CA THR A 20 -8.54 -40.28 -9.19
C THR A 20 -7.03 -40.35 -9.42
N PRO A 21 -6.48 -39.45 -10.27
CA PRO A 21 -5.04 -39.40 -10.50
C PRO A 21 -4.34 -39.04 -9.19
N GLN A 22 -3.30 -39.80 -8.84
CA GLN A 22 -2.50 -39.54 -7.65
C GLN A 22 -1.74 -38.23 -7.84
N ARG A 23 -2.31 -37.12 -7.36
CA ARG A 23 -1.59 -35.84 -7.28
C ARG A 23 -0.43 -36.04 -6.32
N SER A 24 0.77 -36.05 -6.87
CA SER A 24 2.02 -35.87 -6.13
C SER A 24 1.87 -34.67 -5.20
N THR A 25 1.68 -34.92 -3.91
CA THR A 25 1.75 -33.93 -2.84
C THR A 25 3.21 -33.53 -2.62
N ARG A 26 3.87 -33.04 -3.66
CA ARG A 26 5.02 -32.16 -3.45
C ARG A 26 4.40 -30.86 -2.92
N ARG A 27 4.34 -30.74 -1.58
CA ARG A 27 4.12 -29.46 -0.91
C ARG A 27 5.17 -28.50 -1.45
N ALA A 28 4.82 -27.75 -2.49
CA ALA A 28 5.57 -26.56 -2.86
C ALA A 28 5.44 -25.63 -1.66
N GLN A 29 6.49 -25.57 -0.85
CA GLN A 29 6.60 -24.53 0.16
C GLN A 29 6.30 -23.20 -0.55
N PRO A 30 5.34 -22.40 -0.06
CA PRO A 30 5.15 -21.08 -0.62
C PRO A 30 6.51 -20.38 -0.53
N PRO A 31 7.03 -19.80 -1.62
CA PRO A 31 8.32 -19.14 -1.55
C PRO A 31 8.23 -18.11 -0.44
N LYS A 32 9.12 -18.21 0.56
CA LYS A 32 9.34 -17.19 1.60
C LYS A 32 9.91 -15.93 0.93
N GLY A 33 9.17 -15.36 -0.02
CA GLY A 33 9.42 -14.03 -0.54
C GLY A 33 8.92 -13.04 0.49
N ASN A 34 9.78 -12.12 0.91
CA ASN A 34 9.44 -11.05 1.85
C ASN A 34 8.09 -10.42 1.48
N LYS A 35 7.05 -10.70 2.28
CA LYS A 35 5.71 -10.11 2.13
C LYS A 35 5.80 -8.59 2.08
N TRP A 36 6.76 -8.02 2.81
CA TRP A 36 7.13 -6.60 2.79
C TRP A 36 7.59 -6.09 1.42
N LYS A 37 8.49 -6.80 0.72
CA LYS A 37 8.93 -6.40 -0.63
C LYS A 37 7.78 -6.47 -1.63
N LYS A 38 6.89 -7.47 -1.50
CA LYS A 38 5.69 -7.56 -2.34
C LYS A 38 4.72 -6.43 -2.04
N GLY A 39 4.50 -6.08 -0.76
CA GLY A 39 3.64 -4.98 -0.33
C GLY A 39 4.12 -3.62 -0.87
N PHE A 40 5.40 -3.28 -0.69
CA PHE A 40 5.97 -2.04 -1.22
C PHE A 40 5.91 -1.96 -2.74
N LYS A 41 6.22 -3.07 -3.44
CA LYS A 41 6.13 -3.10 -4.90
C LYS A 41 4.69 -2.90 -5.36
N ARG A 42 3.71 -3.52 -4.67
CA ARG A 42 2.28 -3.37 -4.96
C ARG A 42 1.81 -1.94 -4.69
N LEU A 43 2.18 -1.34 -3.56
CA LEU A 43 1.87 0.06 -3.23
C LEU A 43 2.45 1.03 -4.28
N GLY A 44 3.71 0.85 -4.67
CA GLY A 44 4.34 1.67 -5.71
C GLY A 44 3.66 1.51 -7.08
N GLN A 45 3.28 0.28 -7.44
CA GLN A 45 2.61 -0.01 -8.70
C GLN A 45 1.18 0.54 -8.72
N VAL A 46 0.45 0.48 -7.60
CA VAL A 46 -0.87 1.08 -7.41
C VAL A 46 -0.79 2.61 -7.47
N LEU A 47 0.21 3.22 -6.84
CA LEU A 47 0.43 4.67 -6.91
C LEU A 47 0.76 5.15 -8.33
N LEU A 48 1.67 4.47 -9.02
CA LEU A 48 2.03 4.77 -10.41
C LEU A 48 0.85 4.61 -11.36
N THR A 49 0.09 3.52 -11.21
CA THR A 49 -1.09 3.25 -12.03
C THR A 49 -2.20 4.26 -11.72
N GLY A 50 -2.38 4.60 -10.44
CA GLY A 50 -3.27 5.66 -9.98
C GLY A 50 -2.91 7.02 -10.56
N MET A 51 -1.64 7.41 -10.55
CA MET A 51 -1.18 8.67 -11.16
C MET A 51 -1.41 8.72 -12.66
N LYS A 52 -1.07 7.65 -13.41
CA LYS A 52 -1.24 7.63 -14.86
C LYS A 52 -2.70 7.59 -15.29
N ASN A 53 -3.54 6.91 -14.52
CA ASN A 53 -4.95 6.73 -14.84
C ASN A 53 -5.87 7.68 -14.06
N LEU A 54 -5.32 8.64 -13.32
CA LEU A 54 -6.07 9.63 -12.53
C LEU A 54 -7.21 10.28 -13.33
N PRO A 55 -6.99 10.80 -14.55
CA PRO A 55 -8.05 11.43 -15.34
C PRO A 55 -9.17 10.44 -15.69
N GLY A 56 -8.82 9.21 -16.06
CA GLY A 56 -9.79 8.16 -16.41
C GLY A 56 -10.55 7.61 -15.20
N LEU A 57 -9.87 7.49 -14.05
CA LEU A 57 -10.48 7.10 -12.77
C LEU A 57 -11.43 8.17 -12.26
N LEU A 58 -11.07 9.45 -12.38
CA LEU A 58 -11.94 10.58 -12.03
C LEU A 58 -13.18 10.62 -12.92
N MET A 59 -13.05 10.44 -14.23
CA MET A 59 -14.20 10.36 -15.15
C MET A 59 -15.12 9.19 -14.82
N LYS A 60 -14.56 7.97 -14.65
CA LYS A 60 -15.36 6.80 -14.27
C LYS A 60 -16.03 7.00 -12.92
N ALA A 61 -15.34 7.62 -11.96
CA ALA A 61 -15.90 7.94 -10.67
C ALA A 61 -17.03 8.95 -10.77
N ALA A 62 -16.86 10.02 -11.55
CA ALA A 62 -17.90 11.01 -11.76
C ALA A 62 -19.15 10.37 -12.38
N VAL A 63 -18.99 9.51 -13.39
CA VAL A 63 -20.11 8.79 -14.01
C VAL A 63 -20.80 7.85 -13.01
N LEU A 64 -20.02 7.06 -12.24
CA LEU A 64 -20.58 6.12 -11.26
C LEU A 64 -21.25 6.83 -10.07
N MET A 65 -20.73 7.99 -9.68
CA MET A 65 -21.28 8.82 -8.61
C MET A 65 -22.61 9.44 -9.00
N VAL A 66 -22.76 9.87 -10.26
CA VAL A 66 -24.04 10.39 -10.77
C VAL A 66 -25.09 9.28 -10.84
N THR A 67 -24.71 8.05 -11.17
CA THR A 67 -25.66 6.93 -11.29
C THR A 67 -26.05 6.31 -9.96
N THR A 68 -25.22 6.43 -8.92
CA THR A 68 -25.41 5.69 -7.66
C THR A 68 -25.14 6.59 -6.44
N PRO A 69 -26.16 7.24 -5.86
CA PRO A 69 -26.00 8.20 -4.75
C PRO A 69 -25.28 7.61 -3.53
N LEU A 70 -25.45 6.31 -3.28
CA LEU A 70 -24.78 5.60 -2.18
C LEU A 70 -23.24 5.58 -2.34
N MET A 71 -22.74 5.56 -3.59
CA MET A 71 -21.30 5.53 -3.87
C MET A 71 -20.61 6.84 -3.50
N ILE A 72 -21.32 7.97 -3.55
CA ILE A 72 -20.80 9.27 -3.12
C ILE A 72 -20.52 9.24 -1.61
N VAL A 73 -21.45 8.71 -0.82
CA VAL A 73 -21.30 8.63 0.65
C VAL A 73 -20.12 7.74 1.03
N LEU A 74 -20.01 6.56 0.39
CA LEU A 74 -18.88 5.64 0.58
C LEU A 74 -17.55 6.28 0.17
N PHE A 75 -17.53 7.01 -0.96
CA PHE A 75 -16.34 7.71 -1.41
C PHE A 75 -15.90 8.79 -0.43
N ILE A 76 -16.82 9.60 0.10
CA ILE A 76 -16.50 10.64 1.08
C ILE A 76 -15.93 10.00 2.35
N PHE A 77 -16.52 8.91 2.84
CA PHE A 77 -16.01 8.21 4.00
C PHE A 77 -14.60 7.63 3.76
N ASN A 78 -14.39 7.00 2.60
CA ASN A 78 -13.09 6.49 2.18
C ASN A 78 -12.06 7.60 1.98
N LEU A 79 -12.48 8.77 1.47
CA LEU A 79 -11.63 9.93 1.27
C LEU A 79 -11.18 10.53 2.60
N LEU A 80 -12.08 10.68 3.57
CA LEU A 80 -11.72 11.14 4.92
C LEU A 80 -10.77 10.16 5.61
N LYS A 81 -11.07 8.85 5.55
CA LYS A 81 -10.20 7.80 6.12
C LYS A 81 -8.82 7.82 5.47
N SER A 82 -8.78 7.92 4.14
CA SER A 82 -7.53 7.97 3.39
C SER A 82 -6.74 9.24 3.69
N LEU A 83 -7.41 10.38 3.81
CA LEU A 83 -6.79 11.66 4.15
C LEU A 83 -6.11 11.59 5.53
N LEU A 84 -6.77 11.00 6.52
CA LEU A 84 -6.18 10.80 7.85
C LEU A 84 -4.95 9.87 7.78
N VAL A 85 -5.06 8.73 7.10
CA VAL A 85 -3.95 7.77 6.98
C VAL A 85 -2.75 8.38 6.25
N THR A 86 -2.99 9.12 5.17
CA THR A 86 -1.93 9.78 4.38
C THR A 86 -1.31 10.94 5.14
N ALA A 87 -2.07 11.74 5.89
CA ALA A 87 -1.53 12.80 6.74
C ALA A 87 -0.64 12.24 7.87
N ILE A 88 -1.10 11.20 8.57
CA ILE A 88 -0.29 10.51 9.59
C ILE A 88 0.95 9.89 8.95
N GLY A 89 0.80 9.21 7.81
CA GLY A 89 1.90 8.61 7.07
C GLY A 89 2.94 9.64 6.63
N TRP A 90 2.52 10.82 6.19
CA TRP A 90 3.39 11.93 5.84
C TRP A 90 4.19 12.43 7.05
N PHE A 91 3.54 12.60 8.19
CA PHE A 91 4.22 12.99 9.42
C PHE A 91 5.27 11.94 9.86
N VAL A 92 4.90 10.67 9.88
CA VAL A 92 5.83 9.57 10.20
C VAL A 92 7.00 9.53 9.23
N PHE A 93 6.74 9.70 7.93
CA PHE A 93 7.80 9.80 6.91
C PHE A 93 8.78 10.94 7.20
N LYS A 94 8.27 12.14 7.54
CA LYS A 94 9.12 13.28 7.89
C LYS A 94 10.00 12.97 9.09
N VAL A 95 9.45 12.38 10.15
CA VAL A 95 10.20 12.00 11.36
C VAL A 95 11.30 10.99 11.03
N ILE A 96 10.99 9.97 10.23
CA ILE A 96 11.98 8.95 9.82
C ILE A 96 13.12 9.59 9.02
N VAL A 97 12.81 10.44 8.04
CA VAL A 97 13.83 11.15 7.24
C VAL A 97 14.70 12.02 8.13
N ALA A 98 14.09 12.78 9.03
CA ALA A 98 14.79 13.66 9.97
C ALA A 98 15.73 12.86 10.89
N PHE A 99 15.25 11.71 11.40
CA PHE A 99 16.03 10.82 12.24
C PHE A 99 17.24 10.23 11.50
N ILE A 100 17.06 9.79 10.25
CA ILE A 100 18.16 9.26 9.42
C ILE A 100 19.23 10.35 9.20
N VAL A 101 18.82 11.58 8.89
CA VAL A 101 19.76 12.69 8.70
C VAL A 101 20.48 13.04 10.00
N ALA A 102 19.77 13.11 11.13
CA ALA A 102 20.38 13.36 12.44
C ALA A 102 21.40 12.26 12.80
N CYS A 103 21.04 10.98 12.61
CA CYS A 103 21.97 9.87 12.83
C CYS A 103 23.18 9.97 11.90
N TYR A 104 23.00 10.27 10.61
CA TYR A 104 24.11 10.45 9.69
C TYR A 104 25.09 11.51 10.20
N TRP A 105 24.62 12.67 10.62
CA TRP A 105 25.49 13.71 11.15
C TRP A 105 26.14 13.32 12.49
N SER A 106 25.39 12.73 13.43
CA SER A 106 25.94 12.35 14.74
C SER A 106 26.96 11.19 14.66
N PHE A 107 26.79 10.24 13.74
CA PHE A 107 27.73 9.12 13.60
C PHE A 107 28.99 9.49 12.80
N PHE A 108 28.88 10.37 11.81
CA PHE A 108 30.02 10.73 10.96
C PHE A 108 30.77 11.99 11.43
N THR A 109 30.19 12.79 12.33
CA THR A 109 30.88 13.89 12.99
C THR A 109 31.59 13.38 14.24
N LYS A 110 32.91 13.55 14.34
CA LYS A 110 33.75 13.04 15.44
C LYS A 110 33.31 13.45 16.86
N ASN A 111 32.41 14.42 16.99
CA ASN A 111 31.92 14.95 18.26
C ASN A 111 30.66 14.22 18.78
N GLY A 112 30.04 13.31 18.02
CA GLY A 112 28.85 12.57 18.46
C GLY A 112 27.57 13.41 18.60
N VAL A 113 27.62 14.69 18.21
CA VAL A 113 26.54 15.67 18.32
C VAL A 113 26.29 16.28 16.94
N ALA A 114 25.02 16.37 16.55
CA ALA A 114 24.63 17.05 15.31
C ALA A 114 24.93 18.56 15.43
N PRO A 115 25.43 19.21 14.35
CA PRO A 115 25.64 20.65 14.36
C PRO A 115 24.31 21.39 14.49
N ALA A 116 24.32 22.60 15.09
CA ALA A 116 23.11 23.38 15.34
C ALA A 116 22.27 23.70 14.08
N SER A 117 22.91 23.73 12.91
CA SER A 117 22.23 23.86 11.62
C SER A 117 21.35 22.66 11.29
N VAL A 118 21.77 21.45 11.67
CA VAL A 118 21.01 20.20 11.49
C VAL A 118 19.85 20.12 12.47
N ASP A 119 20.04 20.57 13.71
CA ASP A 119 18.93 20.62 14.70
C ASP A 119 17.85 21.63 14.28
N THR A 120 18.27 22.80 13.80
CA THR A 120 17.35 23.82 13.27
C THR A 120 16.63 23.30 12.03
N TRP A 121 17.35 22.63 11.13
CA TRP A 121 16.75 21.97 9.97
C TRP A 121 15.78 20.85 10.38
N PHE A 122 16.13 20.03 11.38
CA PHE A 122 15.29 18.94 11.89
C PHE A 122 13.96 19.48 12.41
N SER A 123 14.01 20.54 13.22
CA SER A 123 12.82 21.20 13.76
C SER A 123 11.96 21.80 12.64
N ASN A 124 12.57 22.57 11.73
CA ASN A 124 11.86 23.19 10.60
C ASN A 124 11.30 22.17 9.61
N TRP A 125 11.96 21.02 9.45
CA TRP A 125 11.50 19.93 8.62
C TRP A 125 10.32 19.21 9.29
N THR A 126 10.44 18.78 10.55
CA THR A 126 9.39 18.01 11.25
C THR A 126 8.16 18.84 11.61
N PHE A 127 8.38 20.08 12.09
CA PHE A 127 7.35 21.03 12.49
C PHE A 127 7.62 22.42 11.88
N PRO A 128 7.42 22.59 10.56
CA PRO A 128 7.51 23.90 9.93
C PRO A 128 6.53 24.88 10.61
N HIS A 129 7.05 26.01 11.08
CA HIS A 129 6.27 27.02 11.82
C HIS A 129 5.51 26.48 13.04
N GLY A 130 6.01 25.40 13.68
CA GLY A 130 5.40 24.81 14.87
C GLY A 130 4.20 23.89 14.58
N VAL A 131 3.87 23.64 13.32
CA VAL A 131 2.81 22.70 12.92
C VAL A 131 3.37 21.56 12.05
N PRO A 132 2.83 20.35 12.13
CA PRO A 132 3.38 19.19 11.42
C PRO A 132 3.22 19.28 9.89
N ILE A 133 2.22 20.01 9.41
CA ILE A 133 1.92 20.25 8.01
C ILE A 133 1.69 21.76 7.87
N TYR A 134 2.51 22.43 7.05
CA TYR A 134 2.40 23.88 6.86
C TYR A 134 2.41 24.26 5.38
N TYR A 135 3.28 23.64 4.59
CA TYR A 135 3.48 24.10 3.23
C TYR A 135 2.39 23.59 2.30
N TRP A 136 1.97 24.45 1.36
CA TRP A 136 0.99 24.10 0.33
C TRP A 136 1.38 22.87 -0.48
N TRP A 137 2.67 22.70 -0.78
CA TRP A 137 3.14 21.52 -1.52
C TRP A 137 2.93 20.22 -0.71
N GLU A 138 3.10 20.24 0.62
CA GLU A 138 2.81 19.08 1.47
C GLU A 138 1.33 18.73 1.41
N ILE A 139 0.46 19.74 1.53
CA ILE A 139 -0.99 19.57 1.44
C ILE A 139 -1.38 18.96 0.09
N THR A 140 -0.82 19.46 -1.02
CA THR A 140 -1.13 18.92 -2.36
C THR A 140 -0.72 17.45 -2.50
N ILE A 141 0.44 17.05 -1.98
CA ILE A 141 0.88 15.65 -2.03
C ILE A 141 -0.06 14.77 -1.21
N ILE A 142 -0.40 15.19 0.01
CA ILE A 142 -1.31 14.44 0.89
C ILE A 142 -2.67 14.27 0.22
N VAL A 143 -3.25 15.34 -0.33
CA VAL A 143 -4.55 15.30 -1.00
C VAL A 143 -4.52 14.40 -2.24
N VAL A 144 -3.51 14.53 -3.10
CA VAL A 144 -3.39 13.70 -4.31
C VAL A 144 -3.26 12.22 -3.95
N LEU A 145 -2.39 11.90 -2.97
CA LEU A 145 -2.24 10.54 -2.47
C LEU A 145 -3.55 10.01 -1.89
N ALA A 146 -4.24 10.82 -1.08
CA ALA A 146 -5.50 10.47 -0.45
C ALA A 146 -6.59 10.17 -1.47
N VAL A 147 -6.70 10.99 -2.52
CA VAL A 147 -7.66 10.80 -3.62
C VAL A 147 -7.36 9.51 -4.38
N ILE A 148 -6.10 9.25 -4.74
CA ILE A 148 -5.71 8.01 -5.45
C ILE A 148 -6.10 6.78 -4.62
N THR A 149 -5.78 6.79 -3.33
CA THR A 149 -6.09 5.66 -2.44
C THR A 149 -7.59 5.53 -2.18
N ALA A 150 -8.32 6.63 -2.02
CA ALA A 150 -9.77 6.62 -1.85
C ALA A 150 -10.48 6.09 -3.10
N LEU A 151 -10.07 6.54 -4.29
CA LEU A 151 -10.57 6.01 -5.57
C LEU A 151 -10.25 4.51 -5.69
N SER A 152 -9.00 4.10 -5.38
CA SER A 152 -8.60 2.69 -5.44
C SER A 152 -9.44 1.81 -4.52
N LEU A 153 -9.69 2.24 -3.27
CA LEU A 153 -10.55 1.53 -2.31
C LEU A 153 -12.01 1.48 -2.75
N THR A 154 -12.48 2.52 -3.41
CA THR A 154 -13.89 2.63 -3.85
C THR A 154 -14.16 1.77 -5.09
N PHE A 155 -13.20 1.63 -6.01
CA PHE A 155 -13.36 0.80 -7.23
C PHE A 155 -12.89 -0.64 -7.09
N HIS A 156 -11.92 -0.93 -6.21
CA HIS A 156 -11.40 -2.28 -5.96
C HIS A 156 -11.47 -2.62 -4.47
N PRO A 157 -12.67 -2.93 -3.93
CA PRO A 157 -12.83 -3.28 -2.52
C PRO A 157 -12.19 -4.63 -2.14
N ASN A 158 -11.80 -5.47 -3.10
CA ASN A 158 -11.29 -6.83 -2.87
C ASN A 158 -9.97 -7.10 -3.59
N GLU A 159 -8.85 -6.76 -2.95
CA GLU A 159 -7.54 -7.30 -3.27
C GLU A 159 -6.73 -7.54 -1.97
N GLU A 160 -7.39 -8.09 -0.94
CA GLU A 160 -6.69 -8.71 0.20
C GLU A 160 -6.00 -10.03 -0.20
#